data_AF-A0A7Y5LNS4-F1
#
_entry.id   AF-A0A7Y5LNS4-F1
#
_cell.length_a   1.000
_cell.length_b   1.000
_cell.length_c   1.000
_cell.angle_alpha   90.00
_cell.angle_beta   90.00
_cell.angle_gamma   90.00
#
_symmetry.space_group_name_H-M   'P 1'
#
loop_
_entity.id
_entity.type
_entity.pdbx_description
1 polymer ?
#
loop_
_entity_poly.entity_id
_entity_poly.type
_entity_poly.pdbx_seq_one_letter_code
_entity_poly.pdbx_strand_id
1 'polypeptide(L)'
;MMTDPNQNITICVEMSDTSATDWKLYINDGKKILRDILGRNPKNIHWIPNPEIVRLHRAGQANVFKLAERYFELETAAGAAASAGWTFQWRFVDKQGNPIQTAA
;
A
#
# COMPACT_ATOMS: atom_id res chain seq x y z
N MET A 1 17.82 7.46 -20.40
CA MET A 1 16.41 7.11 -20.09
C MET A 1 16.10 7.77 -18.76
N MET A 2 15.18 8.74 -18.71
CA MET A 2 14.79 9.40 -17.46
C MET A 2 13.57 8.66 -16.90
N THR A 3 13.70 8.04 -15.74
CA THR A 3 12.57 7.53 -14.94
C THR A 3 11.73 8.74 -14.55
N ASP A 4 10.45 8.76 -14.92
CA ASP A 4 9.55 9.81 -14.46
C ASP A 4 9.45 9.72 -12.93
N PRO A 5 9.81 10.78 -12.17
CA PRO A 5 9.81 10.75 -10.71
C PRO A 5 8.42 10.48 -10.11
N ASN A 6 7.36 10.51 -10.92
CA ASN A 6 5.99 10.17 -10.52
C ASN A 6 5.62 8.68 -10.69
N GLN A 7 6.57 7.79 -11.02
CA GLN A 7 6.31 6.35 -11.16
C GLN A 7 6.24 5.61 -9.81
N ASN A 8 5.29 6.03 -8.96
CA ASN A 8 5.07 5.45 -7.64
C ASN A 8 3.70 4.79 -7.55
N ILE A 9 3.69 3.51 -7.19
CA ILE A 9 2.49 2.81 -6.74
C ILE A 9 2.38 3.05 -5.24
N THR A 10 1.36 3.81 -4.83
CA THR A 10 1.20 4.21 -3.43
C THR A 10 0.20 3.31 -2.73
N ILE A 11 0.63 2.73 -1.61
CA ILE A 11 -0.20 1.95 -0.71
C ILE A 11 -0.48 2.78 0.54
N CYS A 12 -1.76 3.03 0.83
CA CYS A 12 -2.18 3.77 2.01
C CYS A 12 -2.72 2.83 3.07
N VAL A 13 -2.40 3.12 4.33
CA VAL A 13 -2.99 2.50 5.51
C VAL A 13 -3.79 3.57 6.23
N GLU A 14 -5.12 3.47 6.20
CA GLU A 14 -6.04 4.46 6.77
C GLU A 14 -6.84 3.88 7.95
N MET A 15 -7.06 4.71 8.97
CA MET A 15 -7.85 4.37 10.16
C MET A 15 -9.37 4.47 9.88
N SER A 16 -10.16 3.50 10.33
CA SER A 16 -11.63 3.47 10.13
C SER A 16 -12.37 4.54 10.93
N ASP A 17 -13.58 4.86 10.44
CA ASP A 17 -14.55 5.76 11.09
C ASP A 17 -15.18 5.23 12.36
N THR A 18 -15.42 3.93 12.41
CA THR A 18 -16.31 3.32 13.39
C THR A 18 -15.60 2.72 14.59
N SER A 19 -14.29 2.50 14.49
CA SER A 19 -13.49 1.97 15.58
C SER A 19 -12.01 2.28 15.33
N ALA A 20 -11.24 2.56 16.39
CA ALA A 20 -9.78 2.55 16.30
C ALA A 20 -9.23 1.15 15.94
N THR A 21 -10.11 0.14 15.86
CA THR A 21 -9.76 -1.26 15.66
C THR A 21 -9.77 -1.72 14.22
N ASP A 22 -10.41 -0.99 13.32
CA ASP A 22 -10.47 -1.34 11.90
C ASP A 22 -9.59 -0.38 11.12
N TRP A 23 -8.70 -0.92 10.29
CA TRP A 23 -7.87 -0.13 9.38
C TRP A 23 -8.02 -0.68 7.98
N LYS A 24 -7.94 0.19 6.98
CA LYS A 24 -7.99 -0.22 5.57
C LYS A 24 -6.63 0.00 4.93
N LEU A 25 -6.14 -1.05 4.28
CA LEU A 25 -5.04 -0.99 3.33
C LEU A 25 -5.65 -0.81 1.94
N TYR A 26 -5.16 0.16 1.17
CA TYR A 26 -5.64 0.37 -0.20
C TYR A 26 -4.56 0.94 -1.10
N ILE A 27 -4.73 0.74 -2.41
CA ILE A 27 -3.87 1.35 -3.42
C ILE A 27 -4.46 2.73 -3.76
N ASN A 28 -3.70 3.79 -3.45
CA ASN A 28 -4.07 5.17 -3.76
C ASN A 28 -3.74 5.51 -5.21
N ASP A 29 -2.51 5.21 -5.63
CA ASP A 29 -1.98 5.53 -6.96
C ASP A 29 -1.33 4.29 -7.60
N GLY A 30 -1.33 4.25 -8.93
CA GLY A 30 -0.76 3.13 -9.69
C GLY A 30 -1.71 1.94 -9.88
N LYS A 31 -2.99 2.07 -9.52
CA LYS A 31 -4.01 1.01 -9.75
C LYS A 31 -4.12 0.59 -11.21
N LYS A 32 -4.06 1.55 -12.14
CA LYS A 32 -4.09 1.27 -13.59
C LYS A 32 -2.89 0.42 -14.00
N ILE A 33 -1.71 0.76 -13.51
CA ILE A 33 -0.47 0.02 -13.79
C ILE A 33 -0.54 -1.39 -13.22
N LEU A 34 -1.00 -1.54 -11.97
CA LEU A 34 -1.20 -2.86 -11.38
C LEU A 34 -2.20 -3.69 -12.17
N ARG A 35 -3.28 -3.08 -12.68
CA ARG A 35 -4.22 -3.79 -13.56
C ARG A 35 -3.58 -4.24 -14.86
N ASP A 36 -2.81 -3.35 -15.48
CA ASP A 36 -2.15 -3.64 -16.76
C ASP A 36 -1.08 -4.73 -16.59
N ILE A 37 -0.36 -4.75 -15.45
CA ILE A 37 0.62 -5.79 -15.08
C ILE A 37 -0.05 -7.12 -14.74
N LEU A 38 -1.11 -7.09 -13.93
CA LEU A 38 -1.79 -8.30 -13.45
C LEU A 38 -2.75 -8.90 -14.50
N GLY A 39 -3.07 -8.15 -15.56
CA GLY A 39 -4.10 -8.53 -16.54
C GLY A 39 -5.52 -8.59 -15.97
N ARG A 40 -5.73 -8.11 -14.74
CA ARG A 40 -7.01 -8.12 -14.00
C ARG A 40 -7.05 -6.98 -13.00
N ASN A 41 -8.24 -6.61 -12.54
CA ASN A 41 -8.37 -5.58 -11.52
C ASN A 41 -7.74 -6.05 -10.20
N PRO A 42 -6.74 -5.36 -9.64
CA PRO A 42 -6.22 -5.67 -8.32
C PRO A 42 -7.31 -5.47 -7.27
N LYS A 43 -7.30 -6.30 -6.22
CA LYS A 43 -8.08 -6.01 -5.01
C LYS A 43 -7.64 -4.63 -4.51
N ASN A 44 -8.59 -3.72 -4.35
CA ASN A 44 -8.25 -2.32 -4.14
C ASN A 44 -8.21 -1.93 -2.66
N ILE A 45 -8.92 -2.69 -1.82
CA ILE A 45 -9.09 -2.41 -0.40
C ILE A 45 -9.03 -3.75 0.35
N HIS A 46 -8.28 -3.79 1.43
CA HIS A 46 -8.26 -4.88 2.40
C HIS A 46 -8.39 -4.32 3.81
N TRP A 47 -9.23 -4.92 4.64
CA TRP A 47 -9.38 -4.52 6.04
C TRP A 47 -8.41 -5.30 6.91
N ILE A 48 -7.61 -4.58 7.70
CA ILE A 48 -6.62 -5.14 8.62
C ILE A 48 -7.07 -4.88 10.06
N PRO A 49 -7.10 -5.91 10.92
CA PRO A 49 -7.38 -5.76 12.35
C PRO A 49 -6.30 -4.95 13.09
N ASN A 50 -6.71 -4.17 14.10
CA ASN A 50 -5.82 -3.33 14.93
C ASN A 50 -4.51 -4.01 15.40
N PRO A 51 -4.55 -5.23 15.97
CA PRO A 51 -3.34 -5.84 16.51
C PRO A 51 -2.27 -6.06 15.44
N GLU A 52 -2.69 -6.32 14.19
CA GLU A 52 -1.78 -6.46 13.06
C GLU A 52 -1.24 -5.10 12.61
N ILE A 53 -2.04 -4.05 12.61
CA ILE A 53 -1.56 -2.69 12.29
C ILE A 53 -0.56 -2.16 13.32
N VAL A 54 -0.80 -2.37 14.61
CA VAL A 54 0.16 -1.96 15.65
C VAL A 54 1.48 -2.72 15.48
N ARG A 55 1.42 -4.00 15.08
CA ARG A 55 2.63 -4.78 14.74
C ARG A 55 3.32 -4.23 13.50
N LEU A 56 2.58 -3.91 12.43
CA LEU A 56 3.14 -3.30 11.22
C LEU A 56 3.79 -1.94 11.49
N HIS A 57 3.11 -1.10 12.27
CA HIS A 57 3.58 0.22 12.66
C HIS A 57 4.93 0.12 13.37
N ARG A 58 5.05 -0.80 14.34
CA ARG A 58 6.30 -1.04 15.07
C ARG A 58 7.38 -1.75 14.25
N ALA A 59 6.99 -2.62 13.32
CA ALA A 59 7.91 -3.46 12.56
C ALA A 59 8.48 -2.77 11.30
N GLY A 60 8.01 -1.55 10.98
CA GLY A 60 8.55 -0.70 9.92
C GLY A 60 8.21 -1.14 8.49
N GLN A 61 8.79 -0.41 7.53
CA GLN A 61 8.49 -0.48 6.08
C GLN A 61 8.48 -1.88 5.48
N ALA A 62 9.47 -2.72 5.83
CA ALA A 62 9.64 -4.03 5.22
C ALA A 62 8.45 -4.98 5.50
N ASN A 63 7.77 -4.81 6.63
CA ASN A 63 6.64 -5.67 7.02
C ASN A 63 5.32 -5.20 6.43
N VAL A 64 5.14 -3.89 6.24
CA VAL A 64 3.98 -3.32 5.51
C VAL A 64 3.96 -3.80 4.08
N PHE A 65 5.13 -3.82 3.42
CA PHE A 65 5.23 -4.29 2.04
C PHE A 65 4.89 -5.77 1.91
N LYS A 66 5.44 -6.64 2.78
CA LYS A 66 5.10 -8.07 2.81
C LYS A 66 3.61 -8.33 3.01
N LEU A 67 2.96 -7.51 3.85
CA LEU A 67 1.54 -7.64 4.08
C LEU A 67 0.73 -7.22 2.85
N ALA A 68 1.13 -6.13 2.21
CA ALA A 68 0.54 -5.70 0.95
C ALA A 68 0.75 -6.72 -0.17
N GLU A 69 1.94 -7.31 -0.28
CA GLU A 69 2.23 -8.42 -1.21
C GLU A 69 1.28 -9.59 -1.01
N ARG A 70 1.05 -9.98 0.25
CA ARG A 70 0.14 -11.08 0.59
C ARG A 70 -1.31 -10.77 0.26
N TYR A 71 -1.81 -9.57 0.57
CA TYR A 71 -3.23 -9.26 0.44
C TYR A 71 -3.66 -8.77 -0.95
N PHE A 72 -2.74 -8.14 -1.68
CA PHE A 72 -2.99 -7.64 -3.03
C PHE A 72 -2.34 -8.48 -4.11
N GLU A 73 -1.73 -9.61 -3.75
CA GLU A 73 -1.02 -10.51 -4.67
C GLU A 73 0.08 -9.75 -5.45
N LEU A 74 0.76 -8.82 -4.76
CA LEU A 74 1.76 -7.95 -5.39
C LEU A 74 3.09 -8.66 -5.60
N GLU A 75 3.31 -9.88 -5.12
CA GLU A 75 4.59 -10.57 -5.30
C GLU A 75 4.96 -10.72 -6.79
N THR A 76 3.99 -11.10 -7.62
CA THR A 76 4.16 -11.15 -9.09
C THR A 76 4.14 -9.76 -9.73
N ALA A 77 3.36 -8.82 -9.18
CA ALA A 77 3.28 -7.47 -9.70
C ALA A 77 4.50 -6.61 -9.35
N ALA A 78 5.20 -6.91 -8.26
CA ALA A 78 6.30 -6.12 -7.74
C ALA A 78 7.52 -6.22 -8.64
N GLY A 79 7.87 -7.44 -9.05
CA GLY A 79 8.92 -7.67 -10.05
C GLY A 79 8.60 -7.01 -11.38
N ALA A 80 7.37 -7.20 -11.89
CA ALA A 80 6.96 -6.63 -13.17
C ALA A 80 6.87 -5.10 -13.14
N ALA A 81 6.40 -4.51 -12.04
CA ALA A 81 6.37 -3.07 -11.82
C ALA A 81 7.78 -2.50 -11.76
N ALA A 82 8.68 -3.14 -11.00
CA ALA A 82 10.08 -2.74 -10.93
C ALA A 82 10.78 -2.80 -12.29
N SER A 83 10.55 -3.86 -13.07
CA SER A 83 11.06 -3.98 -14.46
C SER A 83 10.48 -2.90 -15.38
N ALA A 84 9.28 -2.40 -15.11
CA ALA A 84 8.66 -1.29 -15.82
C ALA A 84 9.03 0.11 -15.29
N GLY A 85 9.96 0.20 -14.31
CA GLY A 85 10.41 1.45 -13.72
C GLY A 85 9.54 1.98 -12.57
N TRP A 86 8.51 1.23 -12.16
CA TRP A 86 7.61 1.61 -11.06
C TRP A 86 8.17 1.15 -9.72
N THR A 87 8.07 2.02 -8.72
CA THR A 87 8.44 1.69 -7.35
C THR A 87 7.23 1.70 -6.44
N PHE A 88 7.28 0.95 -5.35
CA PHE A 88 6.22 0.95 -4.35
C PHE A 88 6.58 1.88 -3.20
N GLN A 89 5.61 2.70 -2.82
CA GLN A 89 5.66 3.55 -1.66
C GLN A 89 4.48 3.24 -0.75
N TRP A 90 4.64 3.49 0.55
CA TRP A 90 3.57 3.30 1.52
C TRP A 90 3.49 4.51 2.45
N ARG A 91 2.30 4.76 3.01
CA ARG A 91 2.06 5.87 3.93
C ARG A 91 0.89 5.58 4.87
N PHE A 92 1.05 5.92 6.15
CA PHE A 92 -0.07 6.01 7.08
C PHE A 92 -0.81 7.31 6.83
N VAL A 93 -2.12 7.24 6.70
CA VAL A 93 -2.96 8.41 6.44
C VAL A 93 -4.14 8.46 7.38
N ASP A 94 -4.60 9.67 7.68
CA ASP A 94 -5.90 9.88 8.31
C ASP A 94 -7.03 9.65 7.28
N LYS A 95 -8.27 9.80 7.70
CA LYS A 95 -9.46 9.60 6.87
C LYS A 95 -9.59 10.60 5.73
N GLN A 96 -8.88 11.71 5.81
CA GLN A 96 -8.82 12.73 4.77
C GLN A 96 -7.66 12.45 3.79
N GLY A 97 -6.91 11.37 4.00
CA GLY A 97 -5.74 11.01 3.20
C GLY A 97 -4.48 11.81 3.57
N ASN A 98 -4.52 12.59 4.65
CA ASN A 98 -3.34 13.33 5.08
C ASN A 98 -2.35 12.39 5.76
N PRO A 99 -1.05 12.53 5.49
CA PRO A 99 -0.04 11.71 6.14
C PRO A 99 -0.08 11.89 7.65
N ILE A 100 -0.20 10.78 8.38
CA ILE A 100 -0.04 10.78 9.83
C ILE A 100 1.47 10.78 10.10
N GLN A 101 1.99 11.89 10.65
CA GLN A 101 3.31 11.86 11.28
C GLN A 101 3.19 11.03 12.55
N THR A 102 3.50 9.74 12.46
CA THR A 102 3.68 8.93 13.65
C THR A 102 5.07 9.24 14.20
N ALA A 103 5.15 9.80 15.41
CA ALA A 103 6.42 9.90 16.13
C ALA A 103 7.06 8.51 16.20
N ALA A 104 8.35 8.42 15.85
CA ALA A 104 9.14 7.20 15.87
C ALA A 104 9.29 6.64 17.29
#